data_AF-D6Y0K9-F1
#
_entry.id   AF-D6Y0K9-F1
#
_cell.length_a   1.000
_cell.length_b   1.000
_cell.length_c   1.000
_cell.angle_alpha   90.00
_cell.angle_beta   90.00
_cell.angle_gamma   90.00
#
_symmetry.space_group_name_H-M   'P 1'
#
loop_
_entity.id
_entity.type
_entity.pdbx_description
1 polymer ?
#
loop_
_entity_poly.entity_id
_entity_poly.type
_entity_poly.pdbx_seq_one_letter_code
_entity_poly.pdbx_strand_id
1 'polypeptide(L)'
;MNMINVYQVISSTLALLGVVVIYYQIVKNQKIKEAEFIMNLNATFSGNPNIRAVYAKLETFEEGDEDPFSEEDVVRIAEYLSFFGTIAHLVDRKVLTIKMIDSFLSYRFFAAMNNPFVQQHQLIKDADYFGKLFNLYDDWLLYKKKRRKPEPFSKYALYNSSFDYKQYKEK
;
A
#
# COMPACT_ATOMS: atom_id res chain seq x y z
N MET A 1 -20.48 -32.25 -47.16
CA MET A 1 -20.52 -31.72 -45.79
C MET A 1 -21.90 -31.12 -45.57
N ASN A 2 -22.73 -31.68 -44.69
CA ASN A 2 -24.10 -31.17 -44.47
C ASN A 2 -24.03 -29.75 -43.90
N MET A 3 -24.89 -28.83 -44.39
CA MET A 3 -24.89 -27.43 -43.95
C MET A 3 -24.98 -27.28 -42.42
N ILE A 4 -25.67 -28.21 -41.76
CA ILE A 4 -25.78 -28.29 -40.29
C ILE A 4 -24.40 -28.39 -39.61
N ASN A 5 -23.47 -29.18 -40.16
CA ASN A 5 -22.12 -29.34 -39.62
C ASN A 5 -21.27 -28.07 -39.82
N VAL A 6 -21.51 -27.33 -40.92
CA VAL A 6 -20.84 -26.06 -41.20
C VAL A 6 -21.26 -25.00 -40.18
N TYR A 7 -22.56 -24.88 -39.91
CA TYR A 7 -23.07 -23.93 -38.92
C TYR A 7 -22.57 -24.23 -37.51
N GLN A 8 -22.51 -25.51 -37.10
CA GLN A 8 -21.96 -25.89 -35.79
C GLN A 8 -20.48 -25.55 -35.65
N VAL A 9 -19.67 -25.76 -36.70
CA VAL A 9 -18.25 -25.39 -36.70
C VAL A 9 -18.08 -23.88 -36.60
N ILE A 10 -18.86 -23.11 -37.36
CA ILE A 10 -18.84 -21.64 -37.32
C ILE A 10 -19.27 -21.11 -35.94
N SER A 11 -20.38 -21.61 -35.38
CA SER A 11 -20.88 -21.16 -34.07
C SER A 11 -19.90 -21.50 -32.94
N SER A 12 -19.28 -22.69 -32.99
CA SER A 12 -18.27 -23.09 -32.01
C SER A 12 -17.01 -22.21 -32.10
N THR A 13 -16.62 -21.85 -33.33
CA THR A 13 -15.48 -20.96 -33.56
C THR A 13 -15.76 -19.55 -33.06
N LEU A 14 -16.96 -19.01 -33.33
CA LEU A 14 -17.40 -17.71 -32.83
C LEU A 14 -17.48 -17.66 -31.30
N ALA A 15 -17.95 -18.74 -30.67
CA ALA A 15 -17.98 -18.84 -29.20
C ALA A 15 -16.57 -18.76 -28.61
N LEU A 16 -15.60 -19.48 -29.18
CA LEU A 16 -14.20 -19.44 -28.75
C LEU A 16 -13.59 -18.04 -28.91
N LEU A 17 -13.85 -17.39 -30.05
CA LEU A 17 -13.42 -16.00 -30.27
C LEU A 17 -14.05 -15.05 -29.24
N GLY A 18 -15.33 -15.25 -28.90
CA GLY A 18 -16.02 -14.50 -27.87
C GLY A 18 -15.35 -14.61 -26.50
N VAL A 19 -14.98 -15.83 -26.08
CA VAL A 19 -14.25 -16.06 -24.82
C VAL A 19 -12.91 -15.33 -24.80
N VAL A 20 -12.16 -15.38 -25.90
CA VAL A 20 -10.88 -14.68 -26.02
C VAL A 20 -11.07 -13.17 -25.90
N VAL A 21 -12.06 -12.60 -26.60
CA VAL A 21 -12.37 -11.16 -26.52
C VAL A 21 -12.78 -10.75 -25.11
N ILE A 22 -13.63 -11.53 -24.44
CA ILE A 22 -14.05 -11.28 -23.05
C ILE A 22 -12.83 -11.30 -22.12
N TYR A 23 -11.93 -12.26 -22.28
CA TYR A 23 -10.69 -12.32 -21.50
C TYR A 23 -9.84 -11.05 -21.68
N TYR A 24 -9.63 -10.60 -22.92
CA TYR A 24 -8.91 -9.36 -23.19
C TYR A 24 -9.61 -8.14 -22.58
N GLN A 25 -10.94 -8.07 -22.63
CA GLN A 25 -11.70 -6.99 -22.00
C GLN A 25 -11.54 -6.99 -20.48
N ILE A 26 -11.58 -8.15 -19.83
CA ILE A 26 -11.37 -8.28 -18.39
C ILE A 26 -9.99 -7.75 -18.00
N VAL A 27 -8.93 -8.18 -18.69
CA VAL A 27 -7.56 -7.72 -18.41
C VAL A 27 -7.41 -6.21 -18.64
N LYS A 28 -7.99 -5.68 -19.72
CA LYS A 28 -7.98 -4.24 -19.99
C LYS A 28 -8.72 -3.45 -18.91
N ASN A 29 -9.91 -3.90 -18.53
CA ASN A 29 -10.72 -3.26 -17.50
C ASN A 29 -10.03 -3.29 -16.13
N GLN A 30 -9.29 -4.36 -15.80
CA GLN A 30 -8.48 -4.42 -14.58
C GLN A 30 -7.40 -3.33 -14.58
N LYS A 31 -6.67 -3.14 -15.69
CA LYS A 31 -5.65 -2.08 -15.80
C LYS A 31 -6.21 -0.67 -15.69
N ILE A 32 -7.38 -0.43 -16.29
CA ILE A 32 -8.07 0.88 -16.18
C ILE A 32 -8.47 1.14 -14.73
N LYS A 33 -9.09 0.16 -14.06
CA LYS A 33 -9.46 0.26 -12.65
C LYS A 33 -8.26 0.48 -11.74
N GLU A 34 -7.12 -0.17 -12.02
CA GLU A 34 -5.87 0.06 -11.30
C GLU A 34 -5.40 1.51 -11.47
N ALA A 35 -5.38 2.04 -12.69
CA ALA A 35 -4.99 3.42 -12.93
C ALA A 35 -5.92 4.44 -12.23
N GLU A 36 -7.24 4.26 -12.33
CA GLU A 36 -8.24 5.10 -11.64
C GLU A 36 -8.05 5.05 -10.12
N PHE A 37 -7.80 3.86 -9.58
CA PHE A 37 -7.54 3.68 -8.16
C PHE A 37 -6.27 4.44 -7.71
N ILE A 38 -5.17 4.32 -8.46
CA ILE A 38 -3.92 5.04 -8.17
C ILE A 38 -4.13 6.56 -8.21
N MET A 39 -4.86 7.06 -9.22
CA MET A 39 -5.18 8.48 -9.35
C MET A 39 -6.03 8.97 -8.16
N ASN A 40 -7.06 8.22 -7.79
CA ASN A 40 -7.93 8.56 -6.66
C ASN A 40 -7.18 8.53 -5.32
N LEU A 41 -6.29 7.56 -5.11
CA LEU A 41 -5.43 7.52 -3.93
C LEU A 41 -4.53 8.76 -3.86
N ASN A 42 -3.86 9.09 -4.96
CA ASN A 42 -2.96 10.23 -4.99
C ASN A 42 -3.72 11.56 -4.78
N ALA A 43 -4.92 11.69 -5.34
CA ALA A 43 -5.80 12.82 -5.10
C ALA A 43 -6.24 12.91 -3.63
N THR A 44 -6.57 11.77 -3.00
CA THR A 44 -6.94 11.70 -1.58
C THR A 44 -5.78 12.11 -0.69
N PHE A 45 -4.58 11.60 -0.97
CA PHE A 45 -3.38 11.92 -0.22
C PHE A 45 -2.98 13.39 -0.37
N SER A 46 -3.00 13.91 -1.61
CA SER A 46 -2.60 15.30 -1.91
C SER A 46 -3.69 16.33 -1.58
N GLY A 47 -4.94 15.90 -1.39
CA GLY A 47 -6.07 16.76 -1.05
C GLY A 47 -6.17 17.07 0.44
N ASN A 48 -5.60 16.23 1.31
CA ASN A 48 -5.65 16.43 2.76
C ASN A 48 -4.45 17.28 3.23
N PRO A 49 -4.66 18.49 3.81
CA PRO A 49 -3.58 19.37 4.24
C PRO A 49 -2.78 18.79 5.42
N ASN A 50 -3.42 18.05 6.33
CA ASN A 50 -2.74 17.43 7.47
C ASN A 50 -1.79 16.32 7.01
N ILE A 51 -2.25 15.47 6.09
CA ILE A 51 -1.43 14.42 5.48
C ILE A 51 -0.22 15.04 4.77
N ARG A 52 -0.44 16.12 4.01
CA ARG A 52 0.65 16.83 3.33
C ARG A 52 1.66 17.46 4.28
N ALA A 53 1.20 18.05 5.38
CA ALA A 53 2.07 18.65 6.38
C ALA A 53 2.99 17.58 7.02
N VAL A 54 2.43 16.42 7.37
CA VAL A 54 3.22 15.29 7.89
C VAL A 54 4.20 14.78 6.85
N TYR A 55 3.75 14.61 5.60
CA TYR A 55 4.64 14.16 4.53
C TYR A 55 5.81 15.10 4.29
N ALA A 56 5.57 16.42 4.28
CA ALA A 56 6.63 17.41 4.10
C ALA A 56 7.69 17.34 5.19
N LYS A 57 7.29 17.16 6.45
CA LYS A 57 8.21 16.97 7.57
C LYS A 57 8.99 15.65 7.46
N LEU A 58 8.31 14.56 7.07
CA LEU A 58 8.98 13.28 6.80
C LEU A 58 10.02 13.36 5.67
N GLU A 59 9.78 14.18 4.64
CA GLU A 59 10.75 14.39 3.55
C GLU A 59 11.99 15.17 3.98
N THR A 60 11.85 16.06 4.98
CA THR A 60 12.98 16.84 5.52
C THR A 60 13.76 16.11 6.61
N PHE A 61 13.29 14.95 7.06
CA PHE A 61 13.97 14.18 8.09
C PHE A 61 15.20 13.46 7.51
N GLU A 62 16.39 13.86 7.98
CA GLU A 62 17.65 13.18 7.70
C GLU A 62 18.14 12.37 8.92
N GLU A 63 18.75 11.21 8.66
CA GLU A 63 19.15 10.32 9.74
C GLU A 63 20.28 10.92 10.60
N GLY A 64 19.96 11.31 11.83
CA GLY A 64 20.92 11.88 12.78
C GLY A 64 20.63 13.33 13.16
N ASP A 65 19.69 13.97 12.48
CA ASP A 65 19.18 15.29 12.81
C ASP A 65 18.07 15.22 13.86
N GLU A 66 17.75 16.38 14.44
CA GLU A 66 16.56 16.56 15.27
C GLU A 66 15.30 16.30 14.43
N ASP A 67 14.34 15.59 15.01
CA ASP A 67 13.12 15.25 14.30
C ASP A 67 12.27 16.53 14.07
N PRO A 68 11.78 16.80 12.84
CA PRO A 68 11.01 18.00 12.55
C PRO A 68 9.59 18.01 13.17
N PHE A 69 9.18 16.92 13.80
CA PHE A 69 7.90 16.80 14.49
C PHE A 69 7.94 17.34 15.92
N SER A 70 6.79 17.86 16.36
CA SER A 70 6.52 18.21 17.76
C SER A 70 5.22 17.56 18.23
N GLU A 71 4.90 17.67 19.51
CA GLU A 71 3.67 17.11 20.09
C GLU A 71 2.39 17.66 19.40
N GLU A 72 2.44 18.86 18.81
CA GLU A 72 1.33 19.45 18.07
C GLU A 72 0.98 18.68 16.78
N ASP A 73 1.92 17.88 16.26
CA ASP A 73 1.71 17.12 15.03
C ASP A 73 1.08 15.75 15.26
N VAL A 74 0.98 15.28 16.52
CA VAL A 74 0.51 13.93 16.88
C VAL A 74 -0.84 13.60 16.23
N VAL A 75 -1.78 14.55 16.24
CA VAL A 75 -3.10 14.38 15.59
C VAL A 75 -2.98 14.22 14.08
N ARG A 76 -2.13 15.04 13.43
CA ARG A 76 -1.91 14.95 11.98
C ARG A 76 -1.20 13.64 11.61
N ILE A 77 -0.28 13.17 12.44
CA ILE A 77 0.40 11.88 12.28
C ILE A 77 -0.62 10.75 12.39
N ALA A 78 -1.53 10.78 13.36
CA ALA A 78 -2.60 9.79 13.49
C ALA A 78 -3.47 9.74 12.22
N GLU A 79 -3.83 10.89 11.64
CA GLU A 79 -4.54 10.95 10.36
C GLU A 79 -3.72 10.37 9.19
N TYR A 80 -2.42 10.69 9.14
CA TYR A 80 -1.49 10.14 8.15
C TYR A 80 -1.38 8.61 8.24
N LEU A 81 -1.26 8.07 9.45
CA LEU A 81 -1.24 6.63 9.71
C LEU A 81 -2.60 5.99 9.38
N SER A 82 -3.71 6.68 9.65
CA SER A 82 -5.07 6.21 9.32
C SER A 82 -5.29 6.06 7.80
N PHE A 83 -4.69 6.94 6.99
CA PHE A 83 -4.65 6.77 5.54
C PHE A 83 -4.00 5.42 5.17
N PHE A 84 -2.83 5.11 5.75
CA PHE A 84 -2.20 3.81 5.53
C PHE A 84 -2.97 2.64 6.17
N GLY A 85 -3.71 2.87 7.25
CA GLY A 85 -4.62 1.87 7.83
C GLY A 85 -5.70 1.46 6.83
N THR A 86 -6.24 2.41 6.08
CA THR A 86 -7.17 2.14 4.98
C THR A 86 -6.50 1.29 3.90
N ILE A 87 -5.25 1.59 3.53
CA ILE A 87 -4.48 0.77 2.59
C ILE A 87 -4.26 -0.64 3.12
N ALA A 88 -3.90 -0.78 4.39
CA ALA A 88 -3.69 -2.07 5.05
C ALA A 88 -4.95 -2.94 4.99
N HIS A 89 -6.12 -2.36 5.29
CA HIS A 89 -7.42 -3.05 5.14
C HIS A 89 -7.69 -3.53 3.70
N LEU A 90 -7.34 -2.73 2.69
CA LEU A 90 -7.57 -3.09 1.29
C LEU A 90 -6.60 -4.19 0.83
N VAL A 91 -5.36 -4.19 1.31
CA VAL A 91 -4.37 -5.25 1.06
C VAL A 91 -4.76 -6.56 1.76
N ASP A 92 -5.21 -6.46 3.01
CA ASP A 92 -5.70 -7.59 3.81
C ASP A 92 -6.85 -8.30 3.10
N ARG A 93 -7.84 -7.53 2.63
CA ARG A 93 -9.00 -8.01 1.85
C ARG A 93 -8.68 -8.44 0.42
N LYS A 94 -7.40 -8.42 0.00
CA LYS A 94 -6.92 -8.76 -1.36
C LYS A 94 -7.56 -7.90 -2.47
N VAL A 95 -8.07 -6.73 -2.12
CA VAL A 95 -8.55 -5.73 -3.09
C VAL A 95 -7.35 -5.04 -3.74
N LEU A 96 -6.28 -4.84 -2.96
CA LEU A 96 -5.01 -4.32 -3.44
C LEU A 96 -3.89 -5.33 -3.22
N THR A 97 -2.84 -5.18 -4.03
CA THR A 97 -1.60 -5.91 -3.82
C THR A 97 -0.47 -4.92 -3.56
N ILE A 98 0.53 -5.33 -2.76
CA ILE A 98 1.74 -4.53 -2.54
C ILE A 98 2.38 -4.12 -3.87
N LYS A 99 2.36 -5.00 -4.88
CA LYS A 99 2.90 -4.70 -6.22
C LYS A 99 2.27 -3.45 -6.84
N MET A 100 0.97 -3.27 -6.71
CA MET A 100 0.25 -2.12 -7.28
C MET A 100 0.71 -0.82 -6.61
N ILE A 101 0.86 -0.82 -5.29
CA ILE A 101 1.11 0.39 -4.49
C ILE A 101 2.60 0.69 -4.24
N ASP A 102 3.50 -0.26 -4.47
CA ASP A 102 4.93 -0.14 -4.17
C ASP A 102 5.60 1.08 -4.82
N SER A 103 5.28 1.35 -6.10
CA SER A 103 5.96 2.41 -6.86
C SER A 103 5.65 3.83 -6.38
N PHE A 104 4.53 4.06 -5.70
CA PHE A 104 4.11 5.41 -5.29
C PHE A 104 3.84 5.57 -3.79
N LEU A 105 3.60 4.50 -3.04
CA LEU A 105 3.39 4.59 -1.59
C LEU A 105 4.56 4.08 -0.76
N SER A 106 5.49 3.29 -1.33
CA SER A 106 6.54 2.65 -0.53
C SER A 106 7.36 3.68 0.26
N TYR A 107 7.90 4.69 -0.40
CA TYR A 107 8.73 5.70 0.29
C TYR A 107 7.94 6.38 1.42
N ARG A 108 6.72 6.83 1.12
CA ARG A 108 5.82 7.53 2.05
C ARG A 108 5.44 6.71 3.28
N PHE A 109 5.22 5.42 3.07
CA PHE A 109 4.87 4.47 4.13
C PHE A 109 6.07 4.21 5.04
N PHE A 110 7.22 3.84 4.46
CA PHE A 110 8.41 3.54 5.25
C PHE A 110 8.99 4.78 5.94
N ALA A 111 8.87 5.97 5.34
CA ALA A 111 9.23 7.22 5.99
C ALA A 111 8.50 7.38 7.34
N ALA A 112 7.19 7.10 7.39
CA ALA A 112 6.44 7.17 8.64
C ALA A 112 6.73 6.00 9.59
N MET A 113 6.72 4.76 9.08
CA MET A 113 6.89 3.56 9.92
C MET A 113 8.29 3.48 10.53
N ASN A 114 9.29 4.05 9.87
CA ASN A 114 10.69 4.07 10.32
C ASN A 114 11.10 5.47 10.83
N ASN A 115 10.16 6.36 11.17
CA ASN A 115 10.49 7.62 11.83
C ASN A 115 10.45 7.47 13.36
N PRO A 116 11.51 7.83 14.10
CA PRO A 116 11.57 7.65 15.55
C PRO A 116 10.47 8.39 16.32
N PHE A 117 10.13 9.63 15.94
CA PHE A 117 9.09 10.40 16.61
C PHE A 117 7.72 9.74 16.43
N VAL A 118 7.38 9.35 15.20
CA VAL A 118 6.15 8.61 14.86
C VAL A 118 6.08 7.30 15.63
N GLN A 119 7.18 6.57 15.75
CA GLN A 119 7.23 5.34 16.54
C GLN A 119 6.90 5.61 18.02
N GLN A 120 7.62 6.53 18.66
CA GLN A 120 7.49 6.80 20.09
C GLN A 120 6.11 7.36 20.46
N HIS A 121 5.55 8.24 19.64
CA HIS A 121 4.34 8.99 19.97
C HIS A 121 3.05 8.36 19.42
N GLN A 122 3.14 7.40 18.51
CA GLN A 122 1.99 6.71 17.92
C GLN A 122 2.18 5.20 17.90
N LEU A 123 3.09 4.66 17.07
CA LEU A 123 3.12 3.22 16.80
C LEU A 123 3.44 2.36 18.02
N ILE A 124 4.26 2.84 18.96
CA ILE A 124 4.60 2.14 20.21
C ILE A 124 3.56 2.46 21.28
N LYS A 125 3.23 3.74 21.44
CA LYS A 125 2.31 4.22 22.48
C LYS A 125 0.90 3.64 22.34
N ASP A 126 0.40 3.57 21.12
CA ASP A 126 -0.95 3.15 20.77
C ASP A 126 -0.93 1.86 19.91
N ALA A 127 0.04 0.99 20.18
CA ALA A 127 0.34 -0.19 19.34
C ALA A 127 -0.85 -1.10 19.04
N ASP A 128 -1.76 -1.29 20.01
CA ASP A 128 -2.96 -2.11 19.85
C ASP A 128 -3.88 -1.64 18.71
N TYR A 129 -3.83 -0.35 18.34
CA TYR A 129 -4.63 0.22 17.25
C TYR A 129 -3.99 0.07 15.87
N PHE A 130 -2.70 -0.27 15.81
CA PHE A 130 -1.91 -0.28 14.57
C PHE A 130 -1.54 -1.68 14.08
N GLY A 131 -2.19 -2.73 14.61
CA GLY A 131 -1.92 -4.12 14.25
C GLY A 131 -1.98 -4.41 12.74
N LYS A 132 -2.94 -3.84 12.01
CA LYS A 132 -2.96 -3.93 10.53
C LYS A 132 -1.79 -3.23 9.84
N LEU A 133 -1.31 -2.11 10.38
CA LEU A 133 -0.12 -1.44 9.82
C LEU A 133 1.13 -2.30 9.99
N PHE A 134 1.26 -2.99 11.11
CA PHE A 134 2.35 -3.94 11.34
C PHE A 134 2.30 -5.14 10.38
N ASN A 135 1.10 -5.67 10.11
CA ASN A 135 0.92 -6.69 9.07
C ASN A 135 1.32 -6.17 7.69
N LEU A 136 0.86 -4.96 7.33
CA LEU A 136 1.22 -4.32 6.07
C LEU A 136 2.73 -4.10 5.97
N TYR A 137 3.39 -3.71 7.05
CA TYR A 137 4.83 -3.51 7.14
C TYR A 137 5.60 -4.80 6.83
N ASP A 138 5.25 -5.91 7.50
CA ASP A 138 5.86 -7.23 7.26
C ASP A 138 5.66 -7.71 5.81
N ASP A 139 4.44 -7.60 5.29
CA ASP A 139 4.10 -7.99 3.92
C ASP A 139 4.91 -7.18 2.89
N TRP A 140 5.10 -5.88 3.14
CA TRP A 140 5.83 -4.99 2.25
C TRP A 140 7.35 -5.22 2.33
N LEU A 141 7.89 -5.46 3.52
CA LEU A 141 9.28 -5.87 3.72
C LEU A 141 9.58 -7.17 2.97
N LEU A 142 8.70 -8.18 3.11
CA LEU A 142 8.84 -9.45 2.41
C LEU A 142 8.80 -9.25 0.89
N TYR A 143 7.90 -8.40 0.39
CA TYR A 143 7.83 -8.05 -1.02
C TYR A 143 9.13 -7.40 -1.52
N LYS A 144 9.68 -6.42 -0.80
CA LYS A 144 10.95 -5.75 -1.14
C LYS A 144 12.12 -6.72 -1.14
N LYS A 145 12.23 -7.55 -0.10
CA LYS A 145 13.27 -8.58 0.03
C LYS A 145 13.26 -9.55 -1.15
N LYS A 146 12.08 -10.08 -1.52
CA LYS A 146 11.91 -10.97 -2.69
C LYS A 146 12.32 -10.33 -4.01
N ARG A 147 12.27 -9.00 -4.11
CA ARG A 147 12.63 -8.22 -5.30
C ARG A 147 13.98 -7.52 -5.21
N ARG A 148 14.77 -7.77 -4.15
CA ARG A 148 16.05 -7.10 -3.88
C ARG A 148 15.94 -5.57 -3.95
N LYS A 149 14.81 -5.02 -3.53
CA LYS A 149 14.60 -3.56 -3.44
C LYS A 149 15.05 -3.07 -2.06
N PRO A 150 15.64 -1.87 -1.97
CA PRO A 150 15.99 -1.28 -0.69
C PRO A 150 14.73 -0.94 0.12
N GLU A 151 14.89 -1.04 1.44
CA GLU A 151 13.98 -0.49 2.42
C GLU A 151 14.39 0.96 2.74
N PRO A 152 13.51 1.95 2.51
CA PRO A 152 13.78 3.32 2.93
C PRO A 152 13.93 3.43 4.45
N PHE A 153 14.87 4.25 4.92
CA PHE A 153 15.04 4.58 6.35
C PHE A 153 15.28 3.36 7.26
N SER A 154 15.93 2.31 6.74
CA SER A 154 16.10 1.04 7.46
C SER A 154 16.89 1.11 8.78
N LYS A 155 17.62 2.19 9.04
CA LYS A 155 18.35 2.40 10.31
C LYS A 155 17.40 2.38 11.51
N TYR A 156 16.27 3.05 11.37
CA TYR A 156 15.22 3.16 12.39
C TYR A 156 14.07 2.18 12.14
N ALA A 157 14.32 1.10 11.42
CA ALA A 157 13.30 0.08 11.18
C ALA A 157 12.72 -0.46 12.49
N LEU A 158 11.42 -0.75 12.49
CA LEU A 158 10.71 -1.25 13.69
C LEU A 158 11.36 -2.52 14.27
N TYR A 159 11.91 -3.38 13.42
CA TYR A 159 12.59 -4.61 13.85
C TYR A 159 13.98 -4.38 14.47
N ASN A 160 14.53 -3.16 14.40
CA ASN A 160 15.75 -2.76 15.11
C ASN A 160 15.45 -2.16 16.49
N SER A 161 14.18 -1.83 16.77
CA SER A 161 13.78 -1.27 18.05
C SER A 161 13.73 -2.35 19.15
N SER A 162 13.83 -1.94 20.42
CA SER A 162 13.58 -2.83 21.56
C SER A 162 12.09 -3.21 21.71
N PHE A 163 11.22 -2.55 20.95
CA PHE A 163 9.79 -2.79 20.95
C PHE A 163 9.43 -3.97 20.03
N ASP A 164 8.87 -5.03 20.60
CA ASP A 164 8.38 -6.17 19.83
C ASP A 164 6.99 -5.89 19.26
N TYR A 165 6.94 -5.21 18.11
CA TYR A 165 5.69 -4.90 17.41
C TYR A 165 4.94 -6.16 16.92
N LYS A 166 5.62 -7.32 16.85
CA LYS A 166 5.02 -8.55 16.29
C LYS A 166 3.90 -9.10 17.15
N GLN A 167 3.91 -8.82 18.46
CA GLN A 167 2.83 -9.23 19.37
C GLN A 167 1.53 -8.47 19.15
N TYR A 168 1.59 -7.27 18.55
CA TYR A 168 0.45 -6.39 18.28
C TYR A 168 -0.16 -6.62 16.90
N LYS A 169 0.41 -7.52 16.10
CA LYS A 169 -0.12 -7.86 14.79
C LYS A 169 -1.51 -8.48 14.91
N GLU A 170 -2.43 -8.00 14.10
CA GLU A 170 -3.76 -8.58 13.99
C GLU A 170 -3.72 -9.93 13.28
N LYS A 171 -4.56 -10.87 13.72
CA LYS A 171 -4.66 -12.22 13.15
C LYS A 171 -5.64 -12.29 12.00
#